data_AF-A0A1Q3PFG7-F1
#
_entry.id   AF-A0A1Q3PFG7-F1
#
_cell.length_a   1.000
_cell.length_b   1.000
_cell.length_c   1.000
_cell.angle_alpha   90.00
_cell.angle_beta   90.00
_cell.angle_gamma   90.00
#
_symmetry.space_group_name_H-M   'P 1'
#
loop_
_entity.id
_entity.type
_entity.pdbx_description
1 polymer ?
#
loop_
_entity_poly.entity_id
_entity_poly.type
_entity_poly.pdbx_seq_one_letter_code
_entity_poly.pdbx_strand_id
1 'polypeptide(L)'
;MKTYRVKAVRESEQQLVLEILQNLQRKGTIVFEEERPVEMHESAGSKAAAPATDEQVQEIIDEAELIPYYSEQEAKNILHL
;
A
#
# COMPACT_ATOMS: atom_id res chain seq x y z
N MET A 1 -15.96 21.27 -1.69
CA MET A 1 -15.83 20.73 -3.07
C MET A 1 -16.51 19.37 -3.13
N LYS A 2 -16.96 18.94 -4.31
CA LYS A 2 -17.54 17.60 -4.52
C LYS A 2 -16.52 16.75 -5.27
N THR A 3 -16.25 15.55 -4.79
CA THR A 3 -15.38 14.56 -5.45
C THR A 3 -16.26 13.53 -6.14
N TYR A 4 -15.89 13.14 -7.37
CA TYR A 4 -16.63 12.17 -8.15
C TYR A 4 -15.73 10.97 -8.46
N ARG A 5 -16.24 9.75 -8.25
CA ARG A 5 -15.59 8.51 -8.66
C ARG A 5 -16.10 8.12 -10.05
N VAL A 6 -15.18 7.88 -10.97
CA VAL A 6 -15.48 7.44 -12.33
C VAL A 6 -15.03 5.98 -12.47
N LYS A 7 -15.91 5.12 -13.01
CA LYS A 7 -15.60 3.71 -13.29
C LYS A 7 -15.90 3.41 -14.75
N ALA A 8 -14.95 2.81 -15.46
CA ALA A 8 -15.20 2.26 -16.79
C ALA A 8 -16.09 1.01 -16.65
N VAL A 9 -17.24 1.02 -17.34
CA VAL A 9 -18.20 -0.10 -17.30
C VAL A 9 -17.78 -1.23 -18.23
N ARG A 10 -16.98 -0.93 -19.26
CA ARG A 10 -16.47 -1.88 -20.24
C ARG A 10 -14.96 -1.87 -20.22
N GLU A 11 -14.36 -3.05 -20.09
CA GLU A 11 -12.90 -3.22 -20.07
C GLU A 11 -12.27 -2.79 -21.40
N SER A 12 -12.95 -3.06 -22.52
CA SER A 12 -12.49 -2.64 -23.86
C SER A 12 -12.32 -1.12 -24.01
N GLU A 13 -13.04 -0.34 -23.22
CA GLU A 13 -13.03 1.12 -23.27
C GLU A 13 -12.11 1.75 -22.21
N GLN A 14 -11.51 0.94 -21.33
CA GLN A 14 -10.71 1.43 -20.20
C GLN A 14 -9.52 2.27 -20.68
N GLN A 15 -8.84 1.83 -21.73
CA GLN A 15 -7.70 2.54 -22.32
C GLN A 15 -8.11 3.91 -22.88
N LEU A 16 -9.24 3.97 -23.60
CA LEU A 16 -9.76 5.22 -24.17
C LEU A 16 -10.14 6.22 -23.07
N VAL A 17 -10.79 5.75 -22.01
CA VAL A 17 -11.14 6.58 -20.86
C VAL A 17 -9.89 7.14 -20.19
N LEU A 18 -8.85 6.32 -20.02
CA LEU A 18 -7.57 6.75 -19.45
C LEU A 18 -6.92 7.86 -20.29
N GLU A 19 -6.86 7.69 -21.61
CA GLU A 19 -6.30 8.69 -22.52
C GLU A 19 -7.05 10.03 -22.46
N ILE A 20 -8.38 10.00 -22.36
CA ILE A 20 -9.20 11.21 -22.22
C ILE A 20 -8.88 11.91 -20.89
N LEU A 21 -8.82 11.17 -19.78
CA LEU A 21 -8.53 11.73 -18.46
C LEU A 21 -7.13 12.35 -18.39
N GLN A 22 -6.13 11.68 -18.95
CA GLN A 22 -4.76 12.21 -19.05
C GLN A 22 -4.72 13.49 -19.89
N ASN A 23 -5.46 13.55 -21.00
CA ASN A 23 -5.54 14.76 -21.81
C ASN A 23 -6.20 15.94 -21.08
N LEU A 24 -7.26 15.69 -20.31
CA LEU A 24 -7.91 16.71 -19.48
C LEU A 24 -6.97 17.22 -18.38
N GLN A 25 -6.17 16.33 -17.78
CA GLN A 25 -5.14 16.72 -16.81
C GLN A 25 -4.04 17.57 -17.47
N ARG A 26 -3.52 17.17 -18.64
CA ARG A 26 -2.51 17.95 -19.37
C ARG A 26 -2.98 19.36 -19.72
N LYS A 27 -4.28 19.53 -19.97
CA LYS A 27 -4.90 20.84 -20.23
C LYS A 27 -5.20 21.63 -18.94
N GLY A 28 -4.95 21.07 -17.76
CA GLY A 28 -5.25 21.71 -16.47
C GLY A 28 -6.74 21.80 -16.15
N THR A 29 -7.59 20.99 -16.82
CA THR A 29 -9.05 21.00 -16.60
C THR A 29 -9.46 20.19 -15.38
N ILE A 30 -8.75 19.09 -15.11
CA ILE A 30 -8.99 18.21 -13.97
C ILE A 30 -7.67 17.87 -13.28
N VAL A 31 -7.76 17.48 -12.01
CA VAL A 31 -6.73 16.71 -11.34
C VAL A 31 -7.13 15.24 -11.46
N PHE A 32 -6.26 14.43 -12.06
CA PHE A 32 -6.48 12.99 -12.21
C PHE A 32 -5.49 12.26 -11.30
N GLU A 33 -6.02 11.57 -10.31
CA GLU A 33 -5.29 10.74 -9.36
C GLU A 33 -5.73 9.30 -9.58
N GLU A 34 -4.76 8.43 -9.89
CA GLU A 34 -5.02 7.01 -10.00
C GLU A 34 -5.08 6.43 -8.57
N GLU A 35 -6.28 6.14 -8.08
CA GLU A 35 -6.46 5.25 -6.94
C GLU A 35 -5.97 3.87 -7.39
N ARG A 36 -4.67 3.60 -7.19
CA ARG A 36 -4.15 2.23 -7.31
C ARG A 36 -5.06 1.36 -6.44
N PRO A 37 -5.51 0.19 -6.92
CA PRO A 37 -6.19 -0.74 -6.03
C PRO A 37 -5.26 -0.94 -4.86
N VAL A 38 -5.76 -0.56 -3.69
CA VAL A 38 -5.12 -0.80 -2.42
C VAL A 38 -5.10 -2.31 -2.26
N GLU A 39 -4.11 -2.99 -2.85
CA GLU A 39 -3.40 -3.98 -2.07
C GLU A 39 -3.09 -3.27 -0.77
N MET A 40 -3.54 -3.83 0.35
CA MET A 40 -3.56 -3.26 1.69
C MET A 40 -2.20 -2.79 2.20
N HIS A 41 -1.49 -1.89 1.55
CA HIS A 41 -0.26 -1.30 2.01
C HIS A 41 -0.11 0.11 1.42
N GLU A 42 -0.20 1.08 2.33
CA GLU A 42 0.52 2.35 2.24
C GLU A 42 -0.13 3.46 1.41
N SER A 43 -1.31 3.92 1.86
CA SER A 43 -1.64 5.35 1.77
C SER A 43 -1.11 6.10 3.00
N ALA A 44 -0.45 7.23 2.74
CA ALA A 44 -0.10 8.32 3.65
C ALA A 44 1.29 8.28 4.31
N GLY A 45 2.26 8.88 3.59
CA GLY A 45 3.48 9.41 4.16
C GLY A 45 4.62 8.40 4.18
N SER A 46 5.68 8.74 3.45
CA SER A 46 7.01 8.20 3.67
C SER A 46 7.49 8.55 5.08
N LYS A 47 6.99 7.84 6.08
CA LYS A 47 7.80 7.37 7.19
C LYS A 47 8.01 5.91 6.85
N ALA A 48 9.19 5.58 6.32
CA ALA A 48 9.66 4.20 6.40
C ALA A 48 9.30 3.71 7.81
N ALA A 49 8.52 2.63 7.89
CA ALA A 49 8.15 2.07 9.19
C ALA A 49 9.44 1.99 10.01
N ALA A 50 9.49 2.71 11.13
CA ALA A 50 10.67 2.68 11.97
C ALA A 50 10.87 1.21 12.35
N PRO A 51 12.10 0.68 12.28
CA PRO A 51 12.34 -0.69 12.68
C PRO A 51 11.77 -0.89 14.09
N ALA A 52 11.03 -1.98 14.28
CA ALA A 52 10.47 -2.32 15.58
C ALA A 52 11.60 -2.36 16.61
N THR A 53 11.34 -1.87 17.83
CA THR A 53 12.33 -1.96 18.91
C THR A 53 12.54 -3.42 19.31
N ASP A 54 13.70 -3.75 19.87
CA ASP A 54 14.01 -5.13 20.31
C ASP A 54 12.94 -5.69 21.26
N GLU A 55 12.34 -4.84 22.09
CA GLU A 55 11.22 -5.21 22.97
C GLU A 55 9.97 -5.57 22.18
N GLN A 56 9.62 -4.80 21.13
CA GLN A 56 8.48 -5.10 20.26
C GLN A 56 8.72 -6.37 19.44
N VAL A 57 9.95 -6.60 18.98
CA VAL A 57 10.31 -7.83 18.28
C VAL A 57 10.13 -9.03 19.20
N GLN A 58 10.57 -8.93 20.46
CA GLN A 58 10.42 -10.01 21.42
C GLN A 58 8.95 -10.30 21.76
N GLU A 59 8.13 -9.27 21.95
CA GLU A 59 6.68 -9.43 22.17
C GLU A 59 6.01 -10.15 20.99
N ILE A 60 6.40 -9.82 19.75
CA ILE A 60 5.88 -10.48 18.55
C ILE A 60 6.34 -11.95 18.49
N ILE A 61 7.58 -12.28 18.87
CA ILE A 61 8.08 -13.67 18.91
C ILE A 61 7.27 -14.52 19.88
N ASP A 62 6.98 -13.94 21.04
CA ASP A 62 6.26 -14.61 22.12
C ASP A 62 4.77 -14.79 21.76
N GLU A 63 4.13 -13.76 21.18
CA GLU A 63 2.72 -13.82 20.74
C GLU A 63 2.53 -14.75 19.53
N ALA A 64 3.47 -14.75 18.58
CA ALA A 64 3.41 -15.61 17.42
C ALA A 64 3.84 -17.06 17.70
N GLU A 65 4.19 -17.37 18.96
CA GLU A 65 4.69 -18.67 19.40
C GLU A 65 5.76 -19.21 18.42
N LEU A 66 6.73 -18.38 18.03
CA LEU A 66 7.73 -18.77 17.02
C LEU A 66 8.82 -19.67 17.59
N ILE A 67 8.98 -19.68 18.92
CA ILE A 67 9.99 -20.43 19.69
C ILE A 67 9.99 -21.95 19.40
N PRO A 68 8.85 -22.65 19.21
CA PRO A 68 8.84 -24.08 18.89
C PRO A 68 9.30 -24.40 17.48
N TYR A 69 9.31 -23.42 16.57
CA TYR A 69 9.56 -23.63 15.14
C TYR A 69 10.88 -23.03 14.67
N TYR A 70 11.37 -22.00 15.37
CA TYR A 70 12.56 -21.25 15.01
C TYR A 70 13.35 -20.92 16.27
N SER A 71 14.68 -20.94 16.16
CA SER A 71 15.52 -20.39 17.23
C SER A 71 15.24 -18.89 17.41
N GLU A 72 15.50 -18.36 18.60
CA GLU A 72 15.29 -16.93 18.89
C GLU A 72 15.99 -16.01 17.87
N GLN A 73 17.17 -16.42 17.41
CA GLN A 73 17.94 -15.68 16.40
C GLN A 73 17.29 -15.73 15.01
N GLU A 74 16.71 -16.88 14.62
CA GLU A 74 15.96 -17.01 13.36
C GLU A 74 14.64 -16.25 13.41
N ALA A 75 13.92 -16.29 14.53
CA ALA A 75 12.68 -15.54 14.71
C ALA A 75 12.94 -14.03 14.64
N LYS A 76 14.00 -13.54 15.29
CA LYS A 76 14.45 -12.14 15.16
C LYS A 76 14.80 -11.79 13.72
N ASN A 77 15.54 -12.64 13.02
CA ASN A 77 15.90 -12.43 11.61
C ASN A 77 14.69 -12.41 10.66
N ILE A 78 13.64 -13.19 10.95
CA ILE A 78 12.39 -13.20 10.18
C ILE A 78 11.59 -11.92 10.41
N LEU A 79 11.64 -11.37 11.63
CA LEU A 79 10.93 -10.16 12.05
C LEU A 79 11.70 -8.86 11.79
N HIS A 80 12.95 -8.95 11.31
CA HIS A 80 13.74 -7.81 10.84
C HIS A 80 13.09 -7.21 9.58
N LEU A 81 12.10 -6.32 9.80
CA LEU A 81 11.63 -5.30 8.85
C LEU A 81 12.79 -4.51 8.23
#